data_AF-A0A4Q2D2V0-F1
#
_entry.id   AF-A0A4Q2D2V0-F1
#
_cell.length_a   1.000
_cell.length_b   1.000
_cell.length_c   1.000
_cell.angle_alpha   90.00
_cell.angle_beta   90.00
_cell.angle_gamma   90.00
#
_symmetry.space_group_name_H-M   'P 1'
#
loop_
_entity.id
_entity.type
_entity.pdbx_description
1 polymer ?
#
loop_
_entity_poly.entity_id
_entity_poly.type
_entity_poly.pdbx_seq_one_letter_code
_entity_poly.pdbx_strand_id
1 'polypeptide(L)'
;MDNSFVIQDSPRSSRRASIAGSAYSAAGSTRHMLAEYNENSSGGGNGGKLHLDVPRYTGLSTSSGPSSPTSASGLSLSVNYLPSKFSSNILKSRTGKKGGDAALAMPKQGGGLAAFKAGEQRMGGKNLKWTKFKWILFVANLALSLYSLGAMIIILLTWFDAWQNADVLRVANRPELIVSTIAASLGMLTSVIGWAGILLNNRMFLAIYTLCTWITFAFLVTPGYITYRKNTYNLEGKINAQWSRNLGALGRMRIQDQLQCCGYYSPFVEATVSQTCYARSILPGCKKPFLEYEEKILTRWFTIAFAIVPAHLLVMLAALLCSNHVTYRFGKGMMPEAYRMNMGSMAVIMDQYANQLAEQYGSDVAARVLERSKSNLNISGR
;
A
#
# COMPACT_ATOMS: atom_id res chain seq x y z
N MET A 1 34.49 -59.58 -45.84
CA MET A 1 35.24 -58.35 -46.16
C MET A 1 34.89 -57.34 -45.09
N ASP A 2 35.61 -57.47 -43.99
CA ASP A 2 35.51 -56.65 -42.79
C ASP A 2 35.99 -55.24 -43.10
N ASN A 3 35.24 -54.23 -42.67
CA ASN A 3 35.76 -52.88 -42.52
C ASN A 3 35.28 -52.30 -41.20
N SER A 4 36.05 -52.67 -40.18
CA SER A 4 36.05 -52.14 -38.82
C SER A 4 36.49 -50.68 -38.86
N PHE A 5 35.57 -49.75 -38.61
CA PHE A 5 35.90 -48.34 -38.47
C PHE A 5 36.36 -48.06 -37.04
N VAL A 6 37.65 -47.79 -36.90
CA VAL A 6 38.36 -47.48 -35.65
C VAL A 6 38.06 -46.04 -35.25
N ILE A 7 37.51 -45.85 -34.04
CA ILE A 7 37.34 -44.56 -33.40
C ILE A 7 38.68 -44.17 -32.77
N GLN A 8 39.27 -43.06 -33.24
CA GLN A 8 40.41 -42.41 -32.61
C GLN A 8 39.91 -41.41 -31.55
N ASP A 9 40.17 -41.73 -30.29
CA ASP A 9 40.20 -40.75 -29.20
C ASP A 9 41.52 -39.96 -29.25
N SER A 10 41.44 -38.63 -29.10
CA SER A 10 42.49 -37.86 -28.43
C SER A 10 42.07 -36.42 -28.06
N PRO A 11 42.74 -35.82 -27.05
CA PRO A 11 42.09 -35.04 -26.01
C PRO A 11 42.39 -33.54 -26.08
N ARG A 12 41.56 -32.71 -25.44
CA ARG A 12 42.00 -31.51 -24.68
C ARG A 12 40.82 -30.65 -24.19
N SER A 13 40.95 -30.25 -22.91
CA SER A 13 40.74 -28.88 -22.38
C SER A 13 39.34 -28.26 -22.58
N SER A 14 38.58 -27.84 -21.58
CA SER A 14 38.99 -27.09 -20.40
C SER A 14 37.91 -27.16 -19.32
N ARG A 15 38.26 -27.57 -18.10
CA ARG A 15 37.45 -27.29 -16.91
C ARG A 15 37.62 -25.82 -16.56
N ARG A 16 36.60 -24.99 -16.82
CA ARG A 16 36.45 -23.70 -16.12
C ARG A 16 35.64 -23.96 -14.86
N ALA A 17 36.35 -24.05 -13.74
CA ALA A 17 35.78 -23.85 -12.42
C ALA A 17 35.52 -22.34 -12.24
N SER A 18 34.26 -21.93 -12.33
CA SER A 18 33.86 -20.60 -11.91
C SER A 18 33.63 -20.61 -10.40
N ILE A 19 34.66 -20.16 -9.69
CA ILE A 19 34.60 -19.72 -8.30
C ILE A 19 33.74 -18.45 -8.27
N ALA A 20 32.51 -18.55 -7.78
CA ALA A 20 31.70 -17.39 -7.44
C ALA A 20 32.15 -16.89 -6.06
N GLY A 21 33.00 -15.87 -6.04
CA GLY A 21 33.25 -15.09 -4.84
C GLY A 21 31.97 -14.33 -4.47
N SER A 22 31.37 -14.67 -3.33
CA SER A 22 30.31 -13.87 -2.76
C SER A 22 30.91 -12.57 -2.24
N ALA A 23 30.49 -11.46 -2.85
CA ALA A 23 30.72 -10.15 -2.28
C ALA A 23 29.89 -10.05 -1.00
N TYR A 24 30.58 -10.07 0.14
CA TYR A 24 30.08 -9.61 1.42
C TYR A 24 29.51 -8.20 1.23
N SER A 25 28.18 -8.08 1.26
CA SER A 25 27.52 -6.79 1.47
C SER A 25 27.53 -6.52 2.98
N ALA A 26 28.54 -5.77 3.43
CA ALA A 26 28.54 -5.13 4.73
C ALA A 26 27.52 -3.98 4.70
N ALA A 27 26.24 -4.31 4.94
CA ALA A 27 25.23 -3.31 5.24
C ALA A 27 25.35 -2.96 6.73
N GLY A 28 25.90 -1.78 7.02
CA GLY A 28 25.94 -1.19 8.35
C GLY A 28 24.53 -1.06 8.92
N SER A 29 24.27 -1.82 9.97
CA SER A 29 23.05 -1.79 10.77
C SER A 29 22.93 -0.46 11.51
N THR A 30 22.02 0.41 11.08
CA THR A 30 21.61 1.60 11.84
C THR A 30 20.44 1.28 12.77
N ARG A 31 20.61 0.28 13.65
CA ARG A 31 19.71 0.00 14.76
C ARG A 31 20.49 0.07 16.07
N HIS A 32 20.60 1.28 16.63
CA HIS A 32 20.66 1.54 18.08
C HIS A 32 20.74 3.06 18.28
N MET A 33 19.59 3.75 18.26
CA MET A 33 19.48 5.16 18.69
C MET A 33 18.10 5.50 19.28
N LEU A 34 17.42 4.53 19.90
CA LEU A 34 16.24 4.79 20.74
C LEU A 34 16.15 3.73 21.84
N ALA A 35 16.93 3.93 22.90
CA ALA A 35 16.74 3.24 24.17
C ALA A 35 17.30 4.13 25.30
N GLU A 36 16.71 5.31 25.46
CA GLU A 36 16.88 6.12 26.66
C GLU A 36 15.67 7.05 26.77
N TYR A 37 14.62 6.58 27.46
CA TYR A 37 13.86 7.43 28.36
C TYR A 37 12.96 6.55 29.24
N ASN A 38 13.14 6.74 30.55
CA ASN A 38 12.15 6.57 31.60
C ASN A 38 12.10 5.22 32.35
N GLU A 39 12.90 5.09 33.40
CA GLU A 39 12.46 4.43 34.64
C GLU A 39 13.09 5.14 35.84
N ASN A 40 12.31 6.04 36.44
CA ASN A 40 12.59 6.63 37.73
C ASN A 40 11.52 6.11 38.69
N SER A 41 11.75 4.93 39.27
CA SER A 41 10.97 4.43 40.40
C SER A 41 11.92 3.94 41.49
N SER A 42 11.98 4.76 42.52
CA SER A 42 12.41 4.50 43.89
C SER A 42 12.14 3.08 44.41
N GLY A 43 13.10 2.52 45.14
CA GLY A 43 12.90 1.38 46.03
C GLY A 43 14.20 0.64 46.35
N GLY A 44 14.76 0.86 47.53
CA GLY A 44 16.07 0.35 47.95
C GLY A 44 16.11 -1.15 48.26
N GLY A 45 17.33 -1.66 48.48
CA GLY A 45 17.54 -3.01 49.02
C GLY A 45 18.95 -3.56 48.76
N ASN A 46 19.75 -3.56 49.82
CA ASN A 46 21.07 -4.17 50.01
C ASN A 46 21.48 -5.37 49.14
N GLY A 47 22.77 -5.36 48.75
CA GLY A 47 23.69 -6.45 49.10
C GLY A 47 24.31 -7.24 47.95
N GLY A 48 25.64 -7.31 47.91
CA GLY A 48 26.36 -8.47 47.37
C GLY A 48 27.41 -8.21 46.29
N LYS A 49 28.68 -8.31 46.71
CA LYS A 49 29.95 -8.31 45.96
C LYS A 49 30.03 -9.26 44.75
N LEU A 50 30.82 -8.88 43.73
CA LEU A 50 31.98 -9.59 43.09
C LEU A 50 32.19 -9.00 41.66
N HIS A 51 33.23 -8.21 41.35
CA HIS A 51 34.66 -8.49 41.11
C HIS A 51 35.02 -8.73 39.61
N LEU A 52 36.16 -8.16 39.18
CA LEU A 52 36.87 -8.16 37.87
C LEU A 52 36.30 -7.28 36.73
N ASP A 53 37.07 -6.59 35.87
CA ASP A 53 38.45 -6.07 35.83
C ASP A 53 38.56 -5.19 34.54
N VAL A 54 39.07 -3.95 34.62
CA VAL A 54 40.03 -3.20 33.72
C VAL A 54 39.76 -3.13 32.17
N PRO A 55 40.16 -2.07 31.39
CA PRO A 55 41.06 -0.96 31.71
C PRO A 55 40.57 0.48 31.48
N ARG A 56 41.10 1.28 32.40
CA ARG A 56 41.56 2.68 32.36
C ARG A 56 42.15 3.13 31.00
N TYR A 57 41.59 4.21 30.43
CA TYR A 57 42.36 5.17 29.62
C TYR A 57 42.27 6.56 30.27
N THR A 58 43.44 7.10 30.51
CA THR A 58 43.74 8.42 31.06
C THR A 58 43.85 9.47 29.95
N GLY A 59 43.30 10.66 30.19
CA GLY A 59 43.62 11.90 29.47
C GLY A 59 42.71 13.02 29.98
N LEU A 60 43.21 13.92 30.84
CA LEU A 60 43.67 15.29 30.50
C LEU A 60 42.53 16.16 29.92
N SER A 61 42.17 17.36 30.38
CA SER A 61 42.81 18.30 31.32
C SER A 61 41.79 19.38 31.71
N THR A 62 41.81 19.79 32.98
CA THR A 62 41.77 21.17 33.49
C THR A 62 41.15 22.30 32.63
N SER A 63 40.07 22.91 33.13
CA SER A 63 40.07 24.35 33.41
C SER A 63 39.05 24.70 34.50
N SER A 64 39.46 25.62 35.36
CA SER A 64 38.94 25.96 36.67
C SER A 64 38.08 27.23 36.67
N GLY A 65 36.90 27.14 37.28
CA GLY A 65 36.18 28.17 38.07
C GLY A 65 35.57 29.41 37.36
N PRO A 66 34.79 30.25 38.07
CA PRO A 66 34.37 30.11 39.47
C PRO A 66 32.85 30.39 39.76
N SER A 67 32.43 29.92 40.93
CA SER A 67 31.48 30.48 41.92
C SER A 67 30.15 31.12 41.51
N SER A 68 29.10 30.59 42.15
CA SER A 68 27.72 31.06 42.38
C SER A 68 27.54 32.55 42.74
N PRO A 69 26.32 33.12 42.64
CA PRO A 69 25.35 32.91 43.70
C PRO A 69 23.89 32.65 43.25
N THR A 70 23.21 31.90 44.10
CA THR A 70 21.77 31.85 44.34
C THR A 70 21.06 33.20 44.20
N SER A 71 19.93 33.23 43.47
CA SER A 71 18.79 34.04 43.88
C SER A 71 17.49 33.53 43.27
N ALA A 72 16.52 33.30 44.15
CA ALA A 72 15.16 32.93 43.85
C ALA A 72 14.40 34.07 43.17
N SER A 73 13.59 33.75 42.17
CA SER A 73 12.29 34.39 41.95
C SER A 73 11.54 33.62 40.86
N GLY A 74 10.45 32.97 41.26
CA GLY A 74 9.48 32.41 40.35
C GLY A 74 8.86 33.52 39.52
N LEU A 75 9.16 33.53 38.23
CA LEU A 75 8.45 34.32 37.22
C LEU A 75 7.63 33.35 36.36
N SER A 76 6.35 33.28 36.72
CA SER A 76 5.27 32.71 35.94
C SER A 76 5.25 33.34 34.55
N LEU A 77 5.77 32.62 33.55
CA LEU A 77 5.61 32.90 32.12
C LEU A 77 4.26 32.32 31.64
N SER A 78 3.15 32.78 32.21
CA SER A 78 1.82 32.67 31.60
C SER A 78 1.58 33.91 30.76
N VAL A 79 2.33 34.03 29.66
CA VAL A 79 2.05 35.02 28.62
C VAL A 79 0.70 34.66 28.02
N ASN A 80 -0.30 35.43 28.44
CA ASN A 80 -1.69 35.39 28.00
C ASN A 80 -1.73 35.76 26.51
N TYR A 81 -1.51 34.78 25.65
CA TYR A 81 -1.58 34.93 24.20
C TYR A 81 -3.06 34.95 23.79
N LEU A 82 -3.73 36.07 24.03
CA LEU A 82 -4.99 36.40 23.38
C LEU A 82 -4.65 36.94 21.99
N PRO A 83 -4.84 36.16 20.91
CA PRO A 83 -4.57 36.65 19.56
C PRO A 83 -5.45 37.88 19.29
N SER A 84 -4.82 39.01 18.98
CA SER A 84 -5.43 40.32 18.69
C SER A 84 -6.37 40.36 17.48
N LYS A 85 -6.73 39.20 16.93
CA LYS A 85 -7.61 39.03 15.78
C LYS A 85 -9.11 39.03 16.13
N PHE A 86 -9.49 39.08 17.41
CA PHE A 86 -10.91 39.05 17.82
C PHE A 86 -11.53 40.40 18.20
N SER A 87 -10.78 41.51 18.25
CA SER A 87 -11.27 42.75 18.89
C SER A 87 -11.81 43.84 17.94
N SER A 88 -11.90 43.66 16.62
CA SER A 88 -12.12 44.82 15.72
C SER A 88 -13.33 44.81 14.78
N ASN A 89 -14.16 43.76 14.72
CA ASN A 89 -15.28 43.72 13.76
C ASN A 89 -16.70 43.85 14.36
N ILE A 90 -16.83 44.14 15.66
CA ILE A 90 -18.16 44.23 16.31
C ILE A 90 -18.84 45.61 16.20
N LEU A 91 -18.15 46.65 15.69
CA LEU A 91 -18.68 48.03 15.72
C LEU A 91 -18.96 48.72 14.38
N LYS A 92 -18.92 48.02 13.24
CA LYS A 92 -19.43 48.59 11.97
C LYS A 92 -20.83 48.09 11.65
N SER A 93 -21.78 48.50 12.50
CA SER A 93 -23.20 48.51 12.16
C SER A 93 -23.41 49.52 11.04
N ARG A 94 -23.69 48.99 9.85
CA ARG A 94 -23.99 49.76 8.65
C ARG A 94 -25.40 50.33 8.79
N THR A 95 -25.46 51.65 8.92
CA THR A 95 -26.66 52.47 8.75
C THR A 95 -27.28 52.19 7.38
N GLY A 96 -28.47 51.59 7.38
CA GLY A 96 -29.21 51.27 6.17
C GLY A 96 -30.68 50.96 6.44
N LYS A 97 -31.50 52.02 6.35
CA LYS A 97 -32.92 52.08 5.95
C LYS A 97 -33.87 50.96 6.44
N LYS A 98 -34.74 51.24 7.41
CA LYS A 98 -36.07 51.90 7.28
C LYS A 98 -37.20 50.92 6.93
N GLY A 99 -38.00 50.60 7.94
CA GLY A 99 -39.45 50.34 7.83
C GLY A 99 -39.90 48.89 8.00
N GLY A 100 -40.58 48.60 9.12
CA GLY A 100 -41.44 47.42 9.26
C GLY A 100 -41.29 46.69 10.60
N ASP A 101 -42.12 47.11 11.56
CA ASP A 101 -42.55 46.48 12.82
C ASP A 101 -41.70 45.37 13.46
N ALA A 102 -41.19 45.75 14.62
CA ALA A 102 -40.29 45.06 15.50
C ALA A 102 -40.97 43.92 16.28
N ALA A 103 -40.63 42.68 15.92
CA ALA A 103 -40.15 41.73 16.90
C ALA A 103 -38.63 41.60 16.67
N LEU A 104 -37.83 41.89 17.70
CA LEU A 104 -36.36 41.97 17.71
C LEU A 104 -35.67 40.70 17.15
N ALA A 105 -35.60 40.59 15.83
CA ALA A 105 -34.84 39.58 15.12
C ALA A 105 -33.37 40.01 15.04
N MET A 106 -32.66 39.91 16.17
CA MET A 106 -31.21 40.00 16.20
C MET A 106 -30.65 38.96 15.23
N PRO A 107 -29.84 39.33 14.20
CA PRO A 107 -29.26 38.35 13.30
C PRO A 107 -28.41 37.40 14.12
N LYS A 108 -28.74 36.10 14.10
CA LYS A 108 -28.00 35.04 14.82
C LYS A 108 -26.53 35.09 14.39
N GLN A 109 -25.72 35.80 15.18
CA GLN A 109 -24.29 35.85 15.04
C GLN A 109 -23.78 34.43 15.27
N GLY A 110 -23.36 33.77 14.18
CA GLY A 110 -23.04 32.35 14.11
C GLY A 110 -21.77 31.99 14.88
N GLY A 111 -21.80 32.12 16.21
CA GLY A 111 -20.71 31.80 17.12
C GLY A 111 -21.16 31.41 18.54
N GLY A 112 -22.46 31.27 18.79
CA GLY A 112 -23.00 30.89 20.10
C GLY A 112 -23.22 29.38 20.27
N LEU A 113 -23.43 28.96 21.53
CA LEU A 113 -23.71 27.61 22.08
C LEU A 113 -24.50 26.63 21.18
N ALA A 114 -25.31 27.11 20.23
CA ALA A 114 -25.96 26.29 19.21
C ALA A 114 -24.97 25.49 18.34
N ALA A 115 -23.73 25.98 18.14
CA ALA A 115 -22.69 25.23 17.43
C ALA A 115 -22.18 24.00 18.22
N PHE A 116 -22.52 23.88 19.50
CA PHE A 116 -22.08 22.82 20.42
C PHE A 116 -23.24 22.01 21.02
N LYS A 117 -24.48 22.23 20.58
CA LYS A 117 -25.63 21.47 21.08
C LYS A 117 -25.43 19.98 20.74
N ALA A 118 -25.22 19.14 21.76
CA ALA A 118 -24.96 17.73 21.55
C ALA A 118 -26.22 17.07 20.98
N GLY A 119 -26.09 16.46 19.80
CA GLY A 119 -27.19 15.86 19.05
C GLY A 119 -27.38 16.42 17.65
N GLU A 120 -26.94 17.65 17.37
CA GLU A 120 -26.87 18.17 15.99
C GLU A 120 -25.54 17.71 15.37
N GLN A 121 -25.63 16.80 14.39
CA GLN A 121 -24.46 16.33 13.65
C GLN A 121 -23.72 17.51 13.01
N ARG A 122 -22.63 17.94 13.64
CA ARG A 122 -21.64 18.85 13.06
C ARG A 122 -21.23 18.30 11.69
N MET A 123 -21.46 19.10 10.65
CA MET A 123 -21.07 18.83 9.26
C MET A 123 -21.64 17.56 8.62
N GLY A 124 -22.97 17.45 8.59
CA GLY A 124 -23.68 16.43 7.81
C GLY A 124 -24.96 16.92 7.14
N GLY A 125 -25.08 18.22 6.86
CA GLY A 125 -26.25 18.80 6.20
C GLY A 125 -26.41 18.28 4.77
N LYS A 126 -27.48 17.50 4.54
CA LYS A 126 -28.16 17.15 3.27
C LYS A 126 -27.29 17.32 2.00
N ASN A 127 -26.87 16.17 1.45
CA ASN A 127 -26.09 15.97 0.21
C ASN A 127 -24.57 16.04 0.40
N LEU A 128 -23.98 15.01 1.03
CA LEU A 128 -22.54 14.75 0.90
C LEU A 128 -22.23 14.37 -0.55
N LYS A 129 -22.01 15.40 -1.38
CA LYS A 129 -21.52 15.22 -2.75
C LYS A 129 -20.12 14.62 -2.69
N TRP A 130 -19.93 13.50 -3.37
CA TRP A 130 -18.59 12.91 -3.52
C TRP A 130 -17.66 13.91 -4.22
N THR A 131 -16.47 14.09 -3.66
CA THR A 131 -15.45 14.94 -4.27
C THR A 131 -14.99 14.31 -5.59
N LYS A 132 -14.60 15.14 -6.57
CA LYS A 132 -14.08 14.67 -7.88
C LYS A 132 -12.95 13.65 -7.71
N PHE A 133 -12.12 13.86 -6.70
CA PHE A 133 -11.06 12.94 -6.33
C PHE A 133 -11.56 11.56 -5.91
N LYS A 134 -12.63 11.48 -5.09
CA LYS A 134 -13.20 10.18 -4.69
C LYS A 134 -13.73 9.44 -5.91
N TRP A 135 -14.31 10.16 -6.86
CA TRP A 135 -14.72 9.60 -8.15
C TRP A 135 -13.54 9.06 -8.95
N ILE A 136 -12.42 9.80 -9.05
CA ILE A 136 -11.21 9.33 -9.74
C ILE A 136 -10.66 8.05 -9.07
N LEU A 137 -10.53 8.05 -7.74
CA LEU A 137 -10.04 6.89 -6.99
C LEU A 137 -10.99 5.69 -7.13
N PHE A 138 -12.30 5.93 -7.12
CA PHE A 138 -13.32 4.90 -7.34
C PHE A 138 -13.22 4.30 -8.74
N VAL A 139 -13.15 5.13 -9.78
CA VAL A 139 -13.03 4.66 -11.17
C VAL A 139 -11.71 3.91 -11.38
N ALA A 140 -10.60 4.40 -10.83
CA ALA A 140 -9.31 3.74 -10.89
C ALA A 140 -9.33 2.36 -10.19
N ASN A 141 -9.89 2.29 -8.98
CA ASN A 141 -9.99 1.02 -8.25
C ASN A 141 -11.01 0.06 -8.88
N LEU A 142 -12.08 0.59 -9.50
CA LEU A 142 -13.02 -0.20 -10.29
C LEU A 142 -12.31 -0.83 -11.50
N ALA A 143 -11.54 -0.05 -12.26
CA ALA A 143 -10.75 -0.56 -13.37
C ALA A 143 -9.77 -1.66 -12.91
N LEU A 144 -9.04 -1.41 -11.82
CA LEU A 144 -8.16 -2.40 -11.16
C LEU A 144 -8.91 -3.70 -10.83
N SER A 145 -10.09 -3.59 -10.23
CA SER A 145 -10.90 -4.75 -9.86
C SER A 145 -11.41 -5.53 -11.07
N LEU A 146 -11.86 -4.84 -12.12
CA LEU A 146 -12.43 -5.47 -13.32
C LEU A 146 -11.37 -6.28 -14.08
N TYR A 147 -10.21 -5.69 -14.34
CA TYR A 147 -9.19 -6.43 -15.08
C TYR A 147 -8.54 -7.52 -14.22
N SER A 148 -8.37 -7.31 -12.90
CA SER A 148 -7.78 -8.34 -12.02
C SER A 148 -8.72 -9.54 -11.89
N LEU A 149 -10.03 -9.29 -11.76
CA LEU A 149 -11.05 -10.33 -11.75
C LEU A 149 -11.13 -11.04 -13.11
N GLY A 150 -11.13 -10.29 -14.21
CA GLY A 150 -11.12 -10.87 -15.56
C GLY A 150 -9.89 -11.76 -15.80
N ALA A 151 -8.70 -11.28 -15.42
CA ALA A 151 -7.46 -12.06 -15.50
C ALA A 151 -7.52 -13.31 -14.62
N MET A 152 -8.02 -13.21 -13.38
CA MET A 152 -8.18 -14.34 -12.48
C MET A 152 -9.13 -15.40 -13.06
N ILE A 153 -10.26 -14.99 -13.62
CA ILE A 153 -11.20 -15.93 -14.27
C ILE A 153 -10.54 -16.63 -15.46
N ILE A 154 -9.88 -15.89 -16.36
CA ILE A 154 -9.22 -16.48 -17.53
C ILE A 154 -8.14 -17.49 -17.11
N ILE A 155 -7.34 -17.15 -16.10
CA ILE A 155 -6.29 -18.02 -15.57
C ILE A 155 -6.89 -19.27 -14.94
N LEU A 156 -7.96 -19.15 -14.15
CA LEU A 156 -8.65 -20.31 -13.56
C LEU A 156 -9.27 -21.21 -14.63
N LEU A 157 -9.91 -20.64 -15.64
CA LEU A 157 -10.44 -21.40 -16.79
C LEU A 157 -9.33 -22.12 -17.56
N THR A 158 -8.14 -21.53 -17.62
CA THR A 158 -6.95 -22.17 -18.21
C THR A 158 -6.46 -23.33 -17.35
N TRP A 159 -6.49 -23.20 -16.01
CA TRP A 159 -6.13 -24.28 -15.09
C TRP A 159 -7.11 -25.46 -15.12
N PHE A 160 -8.41 -25.18 -15.30
CA PHE A 160 -9.47 -26.18 -15.41
C PHE A 160 -9.64 -26.78 -16.81
N ASP A 161 -8.76 -26.43 -17.75
CA ASP A 161 -8.78 -26.96 -19.12
C ASP A 161 -10.12 -26.70 -19.85
N ALA A 162 -10.73 -25.54 -19.60
CA ALA A 162 -11.99 -25.15 -20.24
C ALA A 162 -11.83 -24.71 -21.71
N TRP A 163 -10.59 -24.43 -22.14
CA TRP A 163 -10.27 -24.00 -23.50
C TRP A 163 -9.76 -25.18 -24.34
N GLN A 164 -10.06 -25.15 -25.63
CA GLN A 164 -9.43 -26.07 -26.57
C GLN A 164 -7.91 -25.87 -26.54
N ASN A 165 -7.16 -26.94 -26.29
CA ASN A 165 -5.70 -26.95 -26.15
C ASN A 165 -5.13 -26.26 -24.89
N ALA A 166 -5.94 -25.96 -23.86
CA ALA A 166 -5.41 -25.40 -22.60
C ALA A 166 -4.39 -26.34 -21.92
N ASP A 167 -4.58 -27.65 -22.09
CA ASP A 167 -3.64 -28.65 -21.60
C ASP A 167 -2.22 -28.51 -22.19
N VAL A 168 -2.11 -28.13 -23.46
CA VAL A 168 -0.81 -27.82 -24.11
C VAL A 168 -0.15 -26.64 -23.40
N LEU A 169 -0.93 -25.59 -23.12
CA LEU A 169 -0.44 -24.37 -22.48
C LEU A 169 0.07 -24.64 -21.06
N ARG A 170 -0.64 -25.47 -20.30
CA ARG A 170 -0.29 -25.85 -18.92
C ARG A 170 1.02 -26.64 -18.85
N VAL A 171 1.28 -27.50 -19.84
CA VAL A 171 2.53 -28.29 -19.92
C VAL A 171 3.67 -27.44 -20.45
N ALA A 172 3.43 -26.62 -21.48
CA ALA A 172 4.47 -25.89 -22.19
C ALA A 172 4.93 -24.61 -21.47
N ASN A 173 4.02 -23.88 -20.82
CA ASN A 173 4.27 -22.55 -20.24
C ASN A 173 3.83 -22.46 -18.76
N ARG A 174 4.15 -23.51 -17.98
CA ARG A 174 3.81 -23.59 -16.56
C ARG A 174 4.33 -22.41 -15.71
N PRO A 175 5.60 -21.97 -15.81
CA PRO A 175 6.08 -20.88 -14.95
C PRO A 175 5.41 -19.54 -15.28
N GLU A 176 5.14 -19.25 -16.55
CA GLU A 176 4.43 -18.03 -16.98
C GLU A 176 3.00 -18.00 -16.43
N LEU A 177 2.32 -19.15 -16.42
CA LEU A 177 0.97 -19.30 -15.86
C LEU A 177 0.97 -19.13 -14.33
N ILE A 178 1.95 -19.69 -13.62
CA ILE A 178 2.09 -19.53 -12.16
C ILE A 178 2.32 -18.07 -11.79
N VAL A 179 3.26 -17.39 -12.44
CA VAL A 179 3.56 -15.97 -12.16
C VAL A 179 2.35 -15.09 -12.45
N SER A 180 1.61 -15.37 -13.52
CA SER A 180 0.39 -14.62 -13.85
C SER A 180 -0.73 -14.87 -12.82
N THR A 181 -0.82 -16.09 -12.27
CA THR A 181 -1.77 -16.42 -11.18
C THR A 181 -1.45 -15.62 -9.92
N ILE A 182 -0.16 -15.52 -9.55
CA ILE A 182 0.30 -14.70 -8.42
C ILE A 182 0.02 -13.22 -8.67
N ALA A 183 0.25 -12.74 -9.89
CA ALA A 183 -0.04 -11.35 -10.26
C ALA A 183 -1.53 -11.03 -10.14
N ALA A 184 -2.41 -11.91 -10.63
CA ALA A 184 -3.86 -11.75 -10.57
C ALA A 184 -4.39 -11.79 -9.13
N SER A 185 -3.87 -12.71 -8.28
CA SER A 185 -4.29 -12.79 -6.88
C SER A 185 -3.83 -11.58 -6.06
N LEU A 186 -2.60 -11.10 -6.27
CA LEU A 186 -2.11 -9.85 -5.67
C LEU A 186 -2.90 -8.64 -6.17
N GLY A 187 -3.26 -8.60 -7.47
CA GLY A 187 -4.13 -7.57 -8.04
C GLY A 187 -5.50 -7.54 -7.39
N MET A 188 -6.12 -8.72 -7.20
CA MET A 188 -7.41 -8.85 -6.52
C MET A 188 -7.33 -8.39 -5.06
N LEU A 189 -6.32 -8.83 -4.31
CA LEU A 189 -6.08 -8.40 -2.93
C LEU A 189 -5.89 -6.87 -2.86
N THR A 190 -5.10 -6.30 -3.78
CA THR A 190 -4.87 -4.86 -3.86
C THR A 190 -6.17 -4.10 -4.13
N SER A 191 -7.05 -4.64 -4.98
CA SER A 191 -8.36 -4.04 -5.25
C SER A 191 -9.27 -4.01 -4.01
N VAL A 192 -9.24 -5.06 -3.17
CA VAL A 192 -9.99 -5.13 -1.91
C VAL A 192 -9.47 -4.09 -0.92
N ILE A 193 -8.15 -3.93 -0.79
CA ILE A 193 -7.54 -2.88 0.04
C ILE A 193 -7.94 -1.49 -0.48
N GLY A 194 -7.99 -1.29 -1.80
CA GLY A 194 -8.45 -0.05 -2.41
C GLY A 194 -9.91 0.27 -2.05
N TRP A 195 -10.79 -0.73 -2.10
CA TRP A 195 -12.19 -0.59 -1.67
C TRP A 195 -12.30 -0.22 -0.19
N ALA A 196 -11.52 -0.90 0.68
CA ALA A 196 -11.46 -0.58 2.10
C ALA A 196 -10.95 0.85 2.35
N GLY A 197 -9.93 1.31 1.61
CA GLY A 197 -9.41 2.68 1.70
C GLY A 197 -10.43 3.74 1.32
N ILE A 198 -11.22 3.51 0.27
CA ILE A 198 -12.29 4.42 -0.19
C ILE A 198 -13.43 4.50 0.84
N LEU A 199 -13.86 3.35 1.38
CA LEU A 199 -15.00 3.28 2.32
C LEU A 199 -14.63 3.83 3.70
N LEU A 200 -13.48 3.43 4.25
CA LEU A 200 -13.07 3.79 5.61
C LEU A 200 -12.47 5.20 5.71
N ASN A 201 -12.14 5.84 4.58
CA ASN A 201 -11.48 7.16 4.55
C ASN A 201 -10.24 7.23 5.45
N ASN A 202 -9.53 6.11 5.63
CA ASN A 202 -8.38 6.00 6.50
C ASN A 202 -7.08 6.08 5.69
N ARG A 203 -6.22 7.04 6.07
CA ARG A 203 -4.91 7.31 5.43
C ARG A 203 -3.99 6.08 5.38
N MET A 204 -4.03 5.23 6.40
CA MET A 204 -3.14 4.06 6.49
C MET A 204 -3.48 3.05 5.39
N PHE A 205 -4.77 2.79 5.17
CA PHE A 205 -5.20 1.88 4.10
C PHE A 205 -4.84 2.41 2.71
N LEU A 206 -4.92 3.73 2.49
CA LEU A 206 -4.54 4.33 1.22
C LEU A 206 -3.02 4.28 0.96
N ALA A 207 -2.20 4.43 2.01
CA ALA A 207 -0.75 4.27 1.93
C ALA A 207 -0.37 2.81 1.60
N ILE A 208 -0.97 1.84 2.29
CA ILE A 208 -0.77 0.41 2.02
C ILE A 208 -1.21 0.07 0.58
N TYR A 209 -2.37 0.57 0.16
CA TYR A 209 -2.86 0.42 -1.21
C TYR A 209 -1.82 0.91 -2.22
N THR A 210 -1.26 2.11 -2.02
CA THR A 210 -0.25 2.68 -2.91
C THR A 210 0.99 1.79 -2.99
N LEU A 211 1.49 1.26 -1.86
CA LEU A 211 2.61 0.31 -1.86
C LEU A 211 2.26 -0.97 -2.62
N CYS A 212 1.09 -1.55 -2.35
CA CYS A 212 0.63 -2.76 -3.02
C CYS A 212 0.52 -2.57 -4.54
N THR A 213 0.14 -1.39 -5.04
CA THR A 213 0.09 -1.13 -6.50
C THR A 213 1.47 -1.26 -7.17
N TRP A 214 2.55 -0.85 -6.51
CA TRP A 214 3.91 -1.04 -7.03
C TRP A 214 4.30 -2.52 -7.11
N ILE A 215 3.94 -3.30 -6.09
CA ILE A 215 4.19 -4.75 -6.08
C ILE A 215 3.40 -5.40 -7.21
N THR A 216 2.12 -5.09 -7.36
CA THR A 216 1.30 -5.62 -8.46
C THR A 216 1.84 -5.23 -9.83
N PHE A 217 2.36 -4.01 -9.99
CA PHE A 217 2.97 -3.56 -11.23
C PHE A 217 4.17 -4.43 -11.63
N ALA A 218 5.08 -4.71 -10.69
CA ALA A 218 6.25 -5.56 -10.94
C ALA A 218 5.83 -6.98 -11.37
N PHE A 219 4.85 -7.56 -10.68
CA PHE A 219 4.31 -8.89 -11.01
C PHE A 219 3.50 -8.91 -12.31
N LEU A 220 2.89 -7.80 -12.72
CA LEU A 220 2.16 -7.69 -13.98
C LEU A 220 3.13 -7.62 -15.18
N VAL A 221 4.24 -6.89 -15.05
CA VAL A 221 5.23 -6.74 -16.13
C VAL A 221 6.08 -8.01 -16.30
N THR A 222 6.37 -8.73 -15.22
CA THR A 222 7.23 -9.93 -15.24
C THR A 222 6.80 -11.00 -16.26
N PRO A 223 5.55 -11.53 -16.27
CA PRO A 223 5.13 -12.53 -17.24
C PRO A 223 5.05 -11.96 -18.66
N GLY A 224 4.71 -10.68 -18.83
CA GLY A 224 4.74 -9.99 -20.13
C GLY A 224 6.14 -9.92 -20.73
N TYR A 225 7.15 -9.60 -19.90
CA TYR A 225 8.54 -9.56 -20.32
C TYR A 225 9.10 -10.96 -20.64
N ILE A 226 8.81 -11.96 -19.80
CA ILE A 226 9.27 -13.35 -20.01
C ILE A 226 8.70 -13.89 -21.33
N THR A 227 7.40 -13.72 -21.57
CA THR A 227 6.73 -14.19 -22.79
C THR A 227 7.23 -13.45 -24.04
N TYR A 228 7.39 -12.13 -23.98
CA TYR A 228 7.98 -11.34 -25.07
C TYR A 228 9.40 -11.81 -25.42
N ARG A 229 10.25 -12.00 -24.41
CA ARG A 229 11.62 -12.49 -24.58
C ARG A 229 11.63 -13.92 -25.12
N LYS A 230 10.70 -14.77 -24.71
CA LYS A 230 10.57 -16.14 -25.22
C LYS A 230 10.25 -16.15 -26.70
N ASN A 231 9.31 -15.30 -27.14
CA ASN A 231 8.88 -15.18 -28.53
C ASN A 231 9.97 -14.62 -29.46
N THR A 232 10.65 -13.56 -29.02
CA THR A 232 11.58 -12.80 -29.89
C THR A 232 12.90 -13.53 -30.15
N TYR A 233 13.41 -14.28 -29.17
CA TYR A 233 14.73 -14.91 -29.27
C TYR A 233 14.65 -16.41 -29.53
N ASN A 234 14.91 -16.83 -30.77
CA ASN A 234 15.05 -18.23 -31.22
C ASN A 234 14.01 -19.17 -30.58
N LEU A 235 12.73 -18.90 -30.85
CA LEU A 235 11.61 -19.69 -30.34
C LEU A 235 11.75 -21.17 -30.75
N GLU A 236 12.13 -21.43 -32.01
CA GLU A 236 12.32 -22.78 -32.54
C GLU A 236 13.35 -23.58 -31.74
N GLY A 237 14.54 -23.01 -31.49
CA GLY A 237 15.59 -23.67 -30.71
C GLY A 237 15.17 -23.95 -29.27
N LYS A 238 14.42 -23.02 -28.65
CA LYS A 238 13.88 -23.20 -27.30
C LYS A 238 12.84 -24.31 -27.26
N ILE A 239 11.91 -24.34 -28.22
CA ILE A 239 10.88 -25.37 -28.33
C ILE A 239 11.52 -26.75 -28.55
N ASN A 240 12.55 -26.85 -29.40
CA ASN A 240 13.28 -28.10 -29.64
C ASN A 240 13.99 -28.60 -28.36
N ALA A 241 14.66 -27.71 -27.64
CA ALA A 241 15.27 -28.04 -26.35
C ALA A 241 14.22 -28.40 -25.29
N GLN A 242 13.07 -27.71 -25.31
CA GLN A 242 11.97 -27.96 -24.39
C GLN A 242 11.37 -29.36 -24.64
N TRP A 243 11.13 -29.71 -25.90
CA TRP A 243 10.58 -31.00 -26.31
C TRP A 243 11.48 -32.16 -25.86
N SER A 244 12.77 -32.08 -26.15
CA SER A 244 13.73 -33.15 -25.87
C SER A 244 14.10 -33.27 -24.38
N ARG A 245 14.27 -32.15 -23.66
CA ARG A 245 14.80 -32.15 -22.27
C ARG A 245 13.77 -31.90 -21.19
N ASN A 246 12.79 -31.02 -21.43
CA ASN A 246 11.88 -30.54 -20.39
C ASN A 246 10.52 -31.23 -20.42
N LEU A 247 10.06 -31.64 -21.61
CA LEU A 247 8.83 -32.41 -21.76
C LEU A 247 9.13 -33.89 -21.52
N GLY A 248 8.63 -34.43 -20.40
CA GLY A 248 8.56 -35.87 -20.18
C GLY A 248 7.58 -36.55 -21.14
N ALA A 249 7.57 -37.89 -21.16
CA ALA A 249 6.71 -38.69 -22.03
C ALA A 249 5.22 -38.30 -21.93
N LEU A 250 4.71 -38.11 -20.71
CA LEU A 250 3.32 -37.67 -20.49
C LEU A 250 3.03 -36.29 -21.08
N GLY A 251 3.97 -35.36 -21.01
CA GLY A 251 3.81 -34.03 -21.59
C GLY A 251 3.76 -34.07 -23.11
N ARG A 252 4.64 -34.87 -23.73
CA ARG A 252 4.64 -35.09 -25.19
C ARG A 252 3.35 -35.74 -25.66
N MET A 253 2.86 -36.76 -24.94
CA MET A 253 1.60 -37.43 -25.25
C MET A 253 0.42 -36.46 -25.25
N ARG A 254 0.30 -35.58 -24.25
CA ARG A 254 -0.79 -34.58 -24.21
C ARG A 254 -0.74 -33.63 -25.39
N ILE A 255 0.45 -33.19 -25.78
CA ILE A 255 0.61 -32.29 -26.93
C ILE A 255 0.29 -33.01 -28.24
N GLN A 256 0.73 -34.25 -28.39
CA GLN A 256 0.43 -35.10 -29.55
C GLN A 256 -1.08 -35.32 -29.72
N ASP A 257 -1.76 -35.64 -28.62
CA ASP A 257 -3.19 -35.89 -28.61
C ASP A 257 -4.01 -34.61 -28.90
N GLN A 258 -3.63 -33.48 -28.32
CA GLN A 258 -4.33 -32.20 -28.54
C GLN A 258 -4.09 -31.62 -29.95
N LEU A 259 -2.84 -31.66 -30.44
CA LEU A 259 -2.49 -31.11 -31.75
C LEU A 259 -2.68 -32.11 -32.91
N GLN A 260 -3.14 -33.34 -32.63
CA GLN A 260 -3.35 -34.40 -33.61
C GLN A 260 -2.10 -34.65 -34.48
N CYS A 261 -0.94 -34.73 -33.85
CA CYS A 261 0.37 -34.91 -34.48
C CYS A 261 1.16 -36.04 -33.80
N CYS A 262 2.16 -36.61 -34.47
CA CYS A 262 2.90 -37.77 -33.97
C CYS A 262 4.42 -37.62 -34.13
N GLY A 263 5.14 -37.72 -32.99
CA GLY A 263 6.57 -37.45 -32.91
C GLY A 263 6.95 -35.99 -33.18
N TYR A 264 8.23 -35.65 -33.03
CA TYR A 264 8.65 -34.25 -33.21
C TYR A 264 8.81 -33.88 -34.69
N TYR A 265 9.66 -34.63 -35.41
CA TYR A 265 9.85 -34.52 -36.86
C TYR A 265 9.05 -35.54 -37.64
N SER A 266 8.95 -36.75 -37.11
CA SER A 266 8.22 -37.88 -37.70
C SER A 266 7.77 -38.83 -36.58
N PRO A 267 6.84 -39.76 -36.85
CA PRO A 267 6.36 -40.75 -35.87
C PRO A 267 7.46 -41.63 -35.24
N PHE A 268 8.66 -41.66 -35.84
CA PHE A 268 9.79 -42.47 -35.37
C PHE A 268 10.73 -41.72 -34.43
N VAL A 269 10.64 -40.38 -34.35
CA VAL A 269 11.61 -39.55 -33.62
C VAL A 269 10.94 -38.93 -32.40
N GLU A 270 11.36 -39.37 -31.21
CA GLU A 270 10.90 -38.88 -29.91
C GLU A 270 9.36 -38.88 -29.74
N ALA A 271 8.67 -39.78 -30.45
CA ALA A 271 7.24 -40.00 -30.29
C ALA A 271 6.93 -40.70 -28.98
N THR A 272 5.80 -40.34 -28.35
CA THR A 272 5.27 -41.10 -27.23
C THR A 272 4.07 -41.87 -27.75
N VAL A 273 4.07 -43.19 -27.53
CA VAL A 273 3.01 -44.06 -28.05
C VAL A 273 1.69 -43.70 -27.36
N SER A 274 0.68 -43.34 -28.15
CA SER A 274 -0.71 -43.08 -27.71
C SER A 274 -1.69 -43.85 -28.60
N GLN A 275 -2.99 -43.78 -28.32
CA GLN A 275 -4.02 -44.42 -29.16
C GLN A 275 -4.02 -43.88 -30.60
N THR A 276 -3.63 -42.61 -30.78
CA THR A 276 -3.59 -41.89 -32.06
C THR A 276 -2.20 -41.89 -32.71
N CYS A 277 -1.14 -41.98 -31.89
CA CYS A 277 0.25 -41.94 -32.33
C CYS A 277 0.95 -43.30 -32.12
N TYR A 278 1.15 -44.02 -33.23
CA TYR A 278 1.88 -45.30 -33.29
C TYR A 278 2.84 -45.29 -34.49
N ALA A 279 3.80 -46.22 -34.54
CA ALA A 279 4.90 -46.22 -35.51
C ALA A 279 4.49 -46.27 -37.00
N ARG A 280 3.25 -46.65 -37.32
CA ARG A 280 2.70 -46.65 -38.69
C ARG A 280 1.62 -45.59 -38.92
N SER A 281 1.50 -44.63 -38.00
CA SER A 281 0.56 -43.53 -38.12
C SER A 281 0.95 -42.60 -39.28
N ILE A 282 -0.03 -42.13 -40.03
CA ILE A 282 0.15 -41.16 -41.14
C ILE A 282 0.15 -39.70 -40.65
N LEU A 283 0.15 -39.49 -39.33
CA LEU A 283 0.10 -38.15 -38.74
C LEU A 283 1.40 -37.37 -39.01
N PRO A 284 1.32 -36.05 -39.25
CA PRO A 284 2.49 -35.21 -39.42
C PRO A 284 3.27 -35.04 -38.10
N GLY A 285 4.53 -34.64 -38.20
CA GLY A 285 5.34 -34.28 -37.04
C GLY A 285 4.82 -33.05 -36.31
N CYS A 286 4.95 -33.03 -34.98
CA CYS A 286 4.42 -31.97 -34.12
C CYS A 286 5.17 -30.64 -34.19
N LYS A 287 6.38 -30.59 -34.76
CA LYS A 287 7.23 -29.39 -34.74
C LYS A 287 6.53 -28.14 -35.26
N LYS A 288 5.95 -28.20 -36.47
CA LYS A 288 5.28 -27.06 -37.12
C LYS A 288 4.02 -26.61 -36.36
N PRO A 289 3.01 -27.47 -36.11
CA PRO A 289 1.80 -27.03 -35.41
C PRO A 289 2.08 -26.55 -33.98
N PHE A 290 3.06 -27.14 -33.30
CA PHE A 290 3.44 -26.70 -31.96
C PHE A 290 4.11 -25.31 -31.97
N LEU A 291 4.98 -25.04 -32.95
CA LEU A 291 5.61 -23.73 -33.11
C LEU A 291 4.59 -22.64 -33.43
N GLU A 292 3.70 -22.87 -34.39
CA GLU A 292 2.64 -21.92 -34.76
C GLU A 292 1.68 -21.64 -33.58
N TYR A 293 1.37 -22.68 -32.80
CA TYR A 293 0.55 -22.55 -31.59
C TYR A 293 1.22 -21.68 -30.52
N GLU A 294 2.50 -21.97 -30.22
CA GLU A 294 3.27 -21.22 -29.23
C GLU A 294 3.44 -19.76 -29.65
N GLU A 295 3.81 -19.47 -30.90
CA GLU A 295 3.96 -18.11 -31.41
C GLU A 295 2.67 -17.29 -31.25
N LYS A 296 1.52 -17.89 -31.61
CA LYS A 296 0.21 -17.25 -31.49
C LYS A 296 -0.15 -16.94 -30.04
N ILE A 297 0.11 -17.86 -29.12
CA ILE A 297 -0.22 -17.66 -27.70
C ILE A 297 0.73 -16.68 -27.04
N LEU A 298 2.03 -16.82 -27.23
CA LEU A 298 3.01 -15.91 -26.64
C LEU A 298 2.75 -14.47 -27.12
N THR A 299 2.44 -14.31 -28.41
CA THR A 299 2.08 -13.00 -28.99
C THR A 299 0.87 -12.38 -28.32
N ARG A 300 -0.22 -13.15 -28.16
CA ARG A 300 -1.42 -12.66 -27.46
C ARG A 300 -1.14 -12.35 -25.99
N TRP A 301 -0.35 -13.19 -25.32
CA TRP A 301 -0.05 -13.05 -23.90
C TRP A 301 0.68 -11.74 -23.60
N PHE A 302 1.81 -11.48 -24.26
CA PHE A 302 2.56 -10.25 -23.98
C PHE A 302 1.79 -9.01 -24.46
N THR A 303 1.02 -9.11 -25.55
CA THR A 303 0.20 -8.00 -26.05
C THR A 303 -0.85 -7.60 -25.02
N ILE A 304 -1.56 -8.56 -24.44
CA ILE A 304 -2.56 -8.30 -23.38
C ILE A 304 -1.87 -7.75 -22.13
N ALA A 305 -0.76 -8.36 -21.68
CA ALA A 305 -0.05 -7.90 -20.49
C ALA A 305 0.43 -6.45 -20.63
N PHE A 306 1.06 -6.09 -21.76
CA PHE A 306 1.53 -4.73 -22.00
C PHE A 306 0.39 -3.73 -22.31
N ALA A 307 -0.74 -4.18 -22.84
CA ALA A 307 -1.92 -3.32 -22.99
C ALA A 307 -2.51 -2.89 -21.63
N ILE A 308 -2.38 -3.72 -20.58
CA ILE A 308 -2.88 -3.40 -19.23
C ILE A 308 -1.94 -2.43 -18.49
N VAL A 309 -0.63 -2.44 -18.80
CA VAL A 309 0.38 -1.56 -18.18
C VAL A 309 -0.03 -0.09 -18.12
N PRO A 310 -0.41 0.60 -19.22
CA PRO A 310 -0.79 2.01 -19.15
C PRO A 310 -2.01 2.25 -18.25
N ALA A 311 -2.99 1.35 -18.26
CA ALA A 311 -4.14 1.44 -17.36
C ALA A 311 -3.69 1.31 -15.89
N HIS A 312 -2.75 0.41 -15.58
CA HIS A 312 -2.20 0.28 -14.24
C HIS A 312 -1.38 1.51 -13.81
N LEU A 313 -0.59 2.09 -14.71
CA LEU A 313 0.14 3.34 -14.43
C LEU A 313 -0.81 4.49 -14.08
N LEU A 314 -1.97 4.59 -14.75
CA LEU A 314 -3.01 5.56 -14.37
C LEU A 314 -3.58 5.29 -12.97
N VAL A 315 -3.76 4.02 -12.59
CA VAL A 315 -4.17 3.64 -11.22
C VAL A 315 -3.11 4.03 -10.20
N MET A 316 -1.83 3.79 -10.49
CA MET A 316 -0.72 4.19 -9.61
C MET A 316 -0.63 5.71 -9.44
N LEU A 317 -0.76 6.47 -10.52
CA LEU A 317 -0.79 7.94 -10.48
C LEU A 317 -1.99 8.46 -9.68
N ALA A 318 -3.17 7.87 -9.89
CA ALA A 318 -4.35 8.19 -9.09
C ALA A 318 -4.12 7.90 -7.61
N ALA A 319 -3.55 6.73 -7.26
CA ALA A 319 -3.24 6.35 -5.88
C ALA A 319 -2.26 7.32 -5.22
N LEU A 320 -1.18 7.72 -5.92
CA LEU A 320 -0.17 8.65 -5.41
C LEU A 320 -0.73 10.07 -5.20
N LEU A 321 -1.43 10.61 -6.20
CA LEU A 321 -2.13 11.89 -6.07
C LEU A 321 -3.14 11.83 -4.92
N CYS A 322 -3.73 10.65 -4.71
CA CYS A 322 -4.69 10.45 -3.65
C CYS A 322 -4.07 10.37 -2.25
N SER A 323 -2.95 9.70 -2.09
CA SER A 323 -2.28 9.60 -0.81
C SER A 323 -1.83 10.98 -0.29
N ASN A 324 -1.36 11.86 -1.18
CA ASN A 324 -0.80 13.16 -0.79
C ASN A 324 -1.85 14.25 -0.52
N HIS A 325 -2.96 14.29 -1.26
CA HIS A 325 -3.99 15.33 -1.06
C HIS A 325 -4.98 15.02 0.08
N VAL A 326 -4.91 13.81 0.67
CA VAL A 326 -5.79 13.37 1.76
C VAL A 326 -5.63 14.17 3.05
N THR A 327 -4.47 14.79 3.28
CA THR A 327 -4.19 15.56 4.51
C THR A 327 -5.08 16.80 4.68
N TYR A 328 -5.55 17.44 3.61
CA TYR A 328 -6.27 18.72 3.74
C TYR A 328 -7.80 18.64 3.79
N ARG A 329 -8.44 17.55 3.31
CA ARG A 329 -9.92 17.49 3.20
C ARG A 329 -10.60 16.15 3.48
N PHE A 330 -9.86 15.05 3.71
CA PHE A 330 -10.49 13.74 3.94
C PHE A 330 -10.89 13.47 5.39
N GLY A 331 -10.27 14.16 6.34
CA GLY A 331 -10.87 14.34 7.66
C GLY A 331 -11.99 15.37 7.52
N LYS A 332 -13.25 14.96 7.67
CA LYS A 332 -14.45 15.82 7.71
C LYS A 332 -14.32 16.92 8.78
N GLY A 333 -13.50 17.95 8.57
CA GLY A 333 -13.27 19.01 9.56
C GLY A 333 -13.07 18.49 11.00
N MET A 334 -12.56 17.27 11.17
CA MET A 334 -12.33 16.72 12.50
C MET A 334 -11.16 17.52 13.04
N MET A 335 -11.49 18.44 13.95
CA MET A 335 -10.52 19.18 14.72
C MET A 335 -9.49 18.16 15.25
N PRO A 336 -8.18 18.34 14.95
CA PRO A 336 -7.16 17.39 15.36
C PRO A 336 -7.26 17.16 16.87
N GLU A 337 -6.89 15.98 17.34
CA GLU A 337 -7.03 15.62 18.75
C GLU A 337 -6.36 16.65 19.68
N ALA A 338 -5.22 17.22 19.27
CA ALA A 338 -4.53 18.30 19.98
C ALA A 338 -5.34 19.60 20.12
N TYR A 339 -6.32 19.82 19.25
CA TYR A 339 -7.23 20.98 19.30
C TYR A 339 -8.61 20.60 19.84
N ARG A 340 -8.90 19.31 20.05
CA ARG A 340 -10.10 18.92 20.80
C ARG A 340 -9.87 19.41 22.22
N MET A 341 -10.68 20.38 22.66
CA MET A 341 -10.70 20.83 24.05
C MET A 341 -10.86 19.61 24.95
N ASN A 342 -9.82 19.30 25.72
CA ASN A 342 -9.92 18.35 26.82
C ASN A 342 -10.88 18.95 27.86
N MET A 343 -11.70 18.12 28.50
CA MET A 343 -12.61 18.55 29.57
C MET A 343 -11.87 19.36 30.64
N GLY A 344 -10.62 18.99 30.96
CA GLY A 344 -9.76 19.75 31.88
C GLY A 344 -9.45 21.16 31.40
N SER A 345 -9.04 21.33 30.13
CA SER A 345 -8.78 22.66 29.55
C SER A 345 -10.04 23.51 29.43
N MET A 346 -11.21 22.89 29.18
CA MET A 346 -12.48 23.60 29.16
C MET A 346 -12.89 24.08 30.55
N ALA A 347 -12.64 23.29 31.60
CA ALA A 347 -12.91 23.69 32.98
C ALA A 347 -12.08 24.92 33.39
N VAL A 348 -10.78 24.93 33.09
CA VAL A 348 -9.90 26.08 33.38
C VAL A 348 -10.36 27.35 32.65
N ILE A 349 -10.76 27.24 31.38
CA ILE A 349 -11.24 28.38 30.59
C ILE A 349 -12.58 28.89 31.14
N MET A 350 -13.48 28.00 31.56
CA MET A 350 -14.75 28.39 32.20
C MET A 350 -14.53 29.08 33.55
N ASP A 351 -13.52 28.66 34.31
CA ASP A 351 -13.17 29.25 35.60
C ASP A 351 -12.58 30.67 35.43
N GLN A 352 -11.66 30.85 34.48
CA GLN A 352 -11.14 32.18 34.15
C GLN A 352 -12.21 33.13 33.61
N TYR A 353 -13.12 32.61 32.77
CA TYR A 353 -14.25 33.40 32.27
C TYR A 353 -15.22 33.79 33.39
N ALA A 354 -15.46 32.91 34.35
CA ALA A 354 -16.28 33.20 35.52
C ALA A 354 -15.68 34.29 36.41
N ASN A 355 -14.35 34.26 36.63
CA ASN A 355 -13.66 35.29 37.39
C ASN A 355 -13.78 36.67 36.71
N GLN A 356 -13.62 36.75 35.39
CA GLN A 356 -13.82 38.01 34.64
C GLN A 356 -15.26 38.54 34.72
N LEU A 357 -16.25 37.64 34.66
CA LEU A 357 -17.65 38.00 34.84
C LEU A 357 -17.93 38.51 36.26
N ALA A 358 -17.34 37.88 37.27
CA ALA A 358 -17.50 38.28 38.67
C ALA A 358 -16.89 39.66 38.92
N GLU A 359 -15.73 39.96 38.34
CA GLU A 359 -15.09 41.27 38.45
C GLU A 359 -15.90 42.40 37.77
N GLN A 360 -16.49 42.15 36.60
CA GLN A 360 -17.26 43.17 35.87
C GLN A 360 -18.71 43.35 36.34
N TYR A 361 -19.37 42.27 36.71
CA TYR A 361 -20.83 42.25 36.94
C TYR A 361 -21.24 41.78 38.34
N GLY A 362 -20.27 41.44 39.21
CA GLY A 362 -20.51 40.92 40.54
C GLY A 362 -20.62 39.39 40.60
N SER A 363 -20.25 38.81 41.75
CA SER A 363 -20.21 37.36 42.00
C SER A 363 -21.55 36.66 41.73
N ASP A 364 -22.65 37.32 42.05
CA ASP A 364 -23.99 36.72 42.01
C ASP A 364 -24.48 36.52 40.56
N VAL A 365 -24.07 37.40 39.64
CA VAL A 365 -24.40 37.29 38.22
C VAL A 365 -23.57 36.19 37.57
N ALA A 366 -22.28 36.10 37.92
CA ALA A 366 -21.38 35.05 37.43
C ALA A 366 -21.86 33.65 37.85
N ALA A 367 -22.26 33.47 39.12
CA ALA A 367 -22.76 32.20 39.63
C ALA A 367 -24.03 31.72 38.89
N ARG A 368 -25.00 32.61 38.64
CA ARG A 368 -26.23 32.28 37.91
C ARG A 368 -25.97 31.89 36.45
N VAL A 369 -25.02 32.56 35.79
CA VAL A 369 -24.63 32.21 34.40
C VAL A 369 -23.96 30.84 34.36
N LEU A 370 -23.08 30.54 35.32
CA LEU A 370 -22.42 29.24 35.43
C LEU A 370 -23.42 28.10 35.71
N GLU A 371 -24.34 28.25 36.65
CA GLU A 371 -25.39 27.25 36.91
C GLU A 371 -26.27 27.02 35.67
N ARG A 372 -26.60 28.08 34.94
CA ARG A 372 -27.35 27.99 33.69
C ARG A 372 -26.57 27.26 32.59
N SER A 373 -25.24 27.40 32.54
CA SER A 373 -24.41 26.62 31.62
C SER A 373 -24.25 25.16 32.04
N LYS A 374 -24.06 24.87 33.34
CA LYS A 374 -23.91 23.51 33.87
C LYS A 374 -25.19 22.68 33.67
N SER A 375 -26.35 23.28 33.93
CA SER A 375 -27.65 22.62 33.72
C SER A 375 -27.89 22.29 32.24
N ASN A 376 -27.45 23.12 31.29
CA ASN A 376 -27.53 22.82 29.86
C ASN A 376 -26.57 21.70 29.41
N LEU A 377 -25.40 21.56 30.05
CA LEU A 377 -24.45 20.48 29.73
C LEU A 377 -24.94 19.11 30.19
N ASN A 378 -25.56 19.01 31.38
CA ASN A 378 -26.10 17.75 31.91
C ASN A 378 -27.28 17.20 31.10
N ILE A 379 -28.02 18.06 30.38
CA ILE A 379 -29.15 17.64 29.52
C ILE A 379 -28.67 16.89 28.26
N SER A 380 -27.41 17.08 27.85
CA SER A 380 -26.83 16.45 26.66
C SER A 380 -26.10 15.12 26.91
N GLY A 381 -25.98 14.69 28.18
CA GLY A 381 -25.29 13.45 28.57
C GLY A 381 -26.21 12.24 28.77
N ARG A 382 -27.51 12.38 28.49
CA ARG A 382 -28.52 11.31 28.49
C ARG A 382 -29.02 11.11 27.07
#